data_AF-A0A8J3VC04-F1
#
_entry.id   AF-A0A8J3VC04-F1
#
_cell.length_a   1.000
_cell.length_b   1.000
_cell.length_c   1.000
_cell.angle_alpha   90.00
_cell.angle_beta   90.00
_cell.angle_gamma   90.00
#
_symmetry.space_group_name_H-M   'P 1'
#
loop_
_entity.id
_entity.type
_entity.pdbx_description
1 polymer ?
#
loop_
_entity_poly.entity_id
_entity_poly.type
_entity_poly.pdbx_seq_one_letter_code
_entity_poly.pdbx_strand_id
1 'polypeptide(L)'
;MANSPVMDANAHLGLLSRVEADPIEVDWEVVESHVGIALPSDYKALAAYGPLDIGDFVWLYTPCVQEYEFNRLGAFDYVGWLQETHRHCRIAARDVPPHAPPPFHPLEGGLLAWGSTRRSSYLFWDTSASEDPDRWPVVVFEQDSALKGENPWLTLDTPLLETLTLILSEGIRLPSGQMLGPLPPTARRTAFLRAATPWTPAEKSPERVPENERRAALTEGAGLAALRLLAPPPEDPYLGELTWEEVFAALGTRLPSEYVELMDVYGTGCFSSWMRFVAPLRGDRYGLIQTASVVSDGYRDLRESFPENYPLAAWPEPGGFLAFANSIDGDELGWLTQGDPDQWPVIVYPRHADQGSPLPGTLTETLLDWMRGRLEEAGFAALDPDDDPLEFLGFVPNTADDFAELERELREWQSRFTADTPEPPAQGTA
;
A
#
# COMPACT_ATOMS: atom_id res chain seq x y z
N MET A 1 21.64 50.23 -12.99
CA MET A 1 20.84 49.45 -13.94
C MET A 1 21.79 48.53 -14.70
N ALA A 2 22.04 47.35 -14.13
CA ALA A 2 22.78 46.28 -14.77
C ALA A 2 21.81 45.11 -14.85
N ASN A 3 21.50 44.69 -16.08
CA ASN A 3 20.73 43.47 -16.33
C ASN A 3 21.53 42.29 -15.76
N SER A 4 20.97 41.62 -14.75
CA SER A 4 21.35 40.26 -14.39
C SER A 4 21.15 39.37 -15.62
N PRO A 5 22.08 38.47 -15.95
CA PRO A 5 21.83 37.51 -16.99
C PRO A 5 20.77 36.54 -16.49
N VAL A 6 19.64 36.48 -17.19
CA VAL A 6 18.76 35.31 -17.16
C VAL A 6 19.65 34.12 -17.50
N MET A 7 19.99 33.31 -16.49
CA MET A 7 20.76 32.09 -16.70
C MET A 7 19.96 31.19 -17.63
N ASP A 8 20.60 30.84 -18.74
CA ASP A 8 19.99 30.19 -19.88
C ASP A 8 19.68 28.72 -19.55
N ALA A 9 18.39 28.39 -19.37
CA ALA A 9 17.90 27.02 -19.20
C ALA A 9 18.42 26.07 -20.30
N ASN A 10 18.82 26.61 -21.47
CA ASN A 10 19.43 25.84 -22.57
C ASN A 10 20.81 25.24 -22.26
N ALA A 11 21.55 25.76 -21.28
CA ALA A 11 22.84 25.14 -20.89
C ALA A 11 22.63 23.85 -20.08
N HIS A 12 21.55 23.76 -19.30
CA HIS A 12 21.16 22.54 -18.57
C HIS A 12 20.45 21.52 -19.48
N LEU A 13 19.88 21.97 -20.61
CA LEU A 13 19.34 21.11 -21.68
C LEU A 13 20.40 20.18 -22.33
N GLY A 14 21.70 20.39 -22.09
CA GLY A 14 22.74 19.41 -22.45
C GLY A 14 22.53 18.05 -21.78
N LEU A 15 22.00 18.03 -20.56
CA LEU A 15 21.63 16.83 -19.79
C LEU A 15 20.33 16.17 -20.32
N LEU A 16 19.43 16.98 -20.90
CA LEU A 16 18.12 16.58 -21.43
C LEU A 16 18.14 16.17 -22.91
N SER A 17 19.23 16.46 -23.63
CA SER A 17 19.41 16.20 -25.07
C SER A 17 19.39 14.71 -25.47
N ARG A 18 19.16 13.79 -24.54
CA ARG A 18 19.16 12.33 -24.73
C ARG A 18 17.96 11.60 -24.10
N VAL A 19 16.91 12.30 -23.66
CA VAL A 19 15.72 11.59 -23.19
C VAL A 19 14.97 11.01 -24.40
N GLU A 20 15.22 9.74 -24.70
CA GLU A 20 14.52 8.97 -25.72
C GLU A 20 13.15 8.50 -25.16
N ALA A 21 12.17 9.39 -25.08
CA ALA A 21 10.81 9.02 -24.69
C ALA A 21 9.76 9.99 -25.23
N ASP A 22 8.56 9.48 -25.47
CA ASP A 22 7.40 10.32 -25.79
C ASP A 22 7.02 11.16 -24.55
N PRO A 23 6.77 12.47 -24.74
CA PRO A 23 6.40 13.37 -23.65
C PRO A 23 5.05 12.96 -23.03
N ILE A 24 4.88 13.24 -21.75
CA ILE A 24 3.57 13.16 -21.08
C ILE A 24 2.96 14.55 -21.10
N GLU A 25 1.83 14.72 -21.80
CA GLU A 25 1.09 15.98 -21.84
C GLU A 25 0.30 16.16 -20.54
N VAL A 26 0.96 16.73 -19.53
CA VAL A 26 0.34 17.04 -18.24
C VAL A 26 -0.53 18.30 -18.35
N ASP A 27 -1.80 18.19 -17.92
CA ASP A 27 -2.66 19.35 -17.70
C ASP A 27 -2.31 20.01 -16.35
N TRP A 28 -1.45 21.02 -16.40
CA TRP A 28 -0.98 21.70 -15.19
C TRP A 28 -2.07 22.47 -14.46
N GLU A 29 -3.09 22.99 -15.16
CA GLU A 29 -4.19 23.69 -14.50
C GLU A 29 -4.99 22.72 -13.62
N VAL A 30 -5.26 21.52 -14.14
CA VAL A 30 -5.93 20.45 -13.39
C VAL A 30 -5.08 19.95 -12.23
N VAL A 31 -3.78 19.72 -12.45
CA VAL A 31 -2.85 19.26 -11.39
C VAL A 31 -2.71 20.31 -10.29
N GLU A 32 -2.39 21.56 -10.63
CA GLU A 32 -2.21 22.65 -9.65
C GLU A 32 -3.52 22.98 -8.93
N SER A 33 -4.68 22.87 -9.60
CA SER A 33 -5.99 23.01 -8.95
C SER A 33 -6.27 21.87 -7.97
N HIS A 34 -5.82 20.64 -8.25
CA HIS A 34 -6.05 19.50 -7.37
C HIS A 34 -5.09 19.49 -6.18
N VAL A 35 -3.80 19.71 -6.45
CA VAL A 35 -2.80 19.84 -5.39
C VAL A 35 -3.10 21.10 -4.56
N GLY A 36 -3.59 22.18 -5.17
CA GLY A 36 -3.96 23.41 -4.47
C GLY A 36 -2.82 24.44 -4.36
N ILE A 37 -1.71 24.21 -5.05
CA ILE A 37 -0.57 25.15 -5.12
C ILE A 37 0.09 25.08 -6.51
N ALA A 38 0.65 26.21 -6.95
CA ALA A 38 1.42 26.26 -8.19
C ALA A 38 2.76 25.53 -8.05
N LEU A 39 3.21 24.84 -9.08
CA LEU A 39 4.45 24.05 -9.06
C LEU A 39 5.62 24.79 -9.74
N PRO A 40 6.87 24.51 -9.34
CA PRO A 40 8.05 25.14 -9.93
C PRO A 40 8.13 24.97 -11.46
N SER A 41 8.55 26.01 -12.18
CA SER A 41 8.64 26.02 -13.64
C SER A 41 9.69 25.04 -14.17
N ASP A 42 10.79 24.86 -13.46
CA ASP A 42 11.85 23.90 -13.80
C ASP A 42 11.37 22.45 -13.63
N TYR A 43 10.58 22.15 -12.60
CA TYR A 43 9.89 20.88 -12.44
C TYR A 43 8.94 20.60 -13.61
N LYS A 44 8.09 21.56 -13.97
CA LYS A 44 7.14 21.40 -15.09
C LYS A 44 7.87 21.13 -16.41
N ALA A 45 9.01 21.79 -16.63
CA ALA A 45 9.85 21.55 -17.80
C ALA A 45 10.48 20.15 -17.81
N LEU A 46 10.94 19.65 -16.67
CA LEU A 46 11.46 18.28 -16.54
C LEU A 46 10.35 17.23 -16.67
N ALA A 47 9.19 17.48 -16.08
CA ALA A 47 8.05 16.57 -16.07
C ALA A 47 7.42 16.36 -17.47
N ALA A 48 7.64 17.29 -18.40
CA ALA A 48 7.25 17.12 -19.80
C ALA A 48 7.90 15.88 -20.45
N TYR A 49 9.04 15.41 -19.93
CA TYR A 49 9.70 14.18 -20.36
C TYR A 49 9.15 12.91 -19.66
N GLY A 50 8.13 13.06 -18.83
CA GLY A 50 7.52 12.02 -17.98
C GLY A 50 8.40 11.60 -16.80
N PRO A 51 8.11 10.48 -16.12
CA PRO A 51 8.83 10.08 -14.91
C PRO A 51 10.28 9.69 -15.25
N LEU A 52 11.25 10.26 -14.54
CA LEU A 52 12.67 10.17 -14.90
C LEU A 52 13.50 9.47 -13.82
N ASP A 53 14.42 8.62 -14.29
CA ASP A 53 15.63 8.22 -13.56
C ASP A 53 16.75 9.22 -13.92
N ILE A 54 17.08 10.11 -12.99
CA ILE A 54 18.19 11.07 -13.08
C ILE A 54 19.42 10.46 -12.39
N GLY A 55 20.53 10.40 -13.12
CA GLY A 55 21.77 9.78 -12.70
C GLY A 55 21.62 8.33 -12.24
N ASP A 56 20.66 7.62 -12.84
CA ASP A 56 20.27 6.24 -12.50
C ASP A 56 19.91 6.01 -11.02
N PHE A 57 19.63 7.07 -10.26
CA PHE A 57 19.50 6.96 -8.82
C PHE A 57 18.42 7.86 -8.20
N VAL A 58 18.19 9.05 -8.75
CA VAL A 58 17.11 9.94 -8.34
C VAL A 58 15.91 9.70 -9.24
N TRP A 59 14.77 9.39 -8.66
CA TRP A 59 13.49 9.31 -9.35
C TRP A 59 12.76 10.63 -9.21
N LEU A 60 12.48 11.26 -10.34
CA LEU A 60 11.58 12.41 -10.43
C LEU A 60 10.21 11.87 -10.81
N TYR A 61 9.25 12.02 -9.89
CA TYR A 61 7.86 11.64 -10.13
C TYR A 61 7.14 12.76 -10.85
N THR A 62 6.38 12.39 -11.87
CA THR A 62 5.57 13.32 -12.67
C THR A 62 4.09 13.05 -12.47
N PRO A 63 3.20 14.03 -12.70
CA PRO A 63 1.76 13.82 -12.66
C PRO A 63 1.30 12.86 -13.76
N CYS A 64 1.36 11.57 -13.45
CA CYS A 64 0.98 10.48 -14.34
C CYS A 64 0.27 9.36 -13.57
N VAL A 65 -0.45 8.53 -14.30
CA VAL A 65 -1.02 7.27 -13.83
C VAL A 65 -0.49 6.12 -14.67
N GLN A 66 -0.35 4.95 -14.05
CA GLN A 66 -0.14 3.70 -14.77
C GLN A 66 -0.89 2.58 -14.06
N GLU A 67 -1.90 2.04 -14.72
CA GLU A 67 -2.52 0.79 -14.29
C GLU A 67 -1.56 -0.37 -14.61
N TYR A 68 -1.42 -1.31 -13.67
CA TYR A 68 -0.80 -2.59 -13.99
C TYR A 68 -1.91 -3.56 -14.38
N GLU A 69 -1.73 -4.21 -15.54
CA GLU A 69 -2.71 -5.15 -16.13
C GLU A 69 -3.15 -6.26 -15.16
N PHE A 70 -2.38 -6.54 -14.11
CA PHE A 70 -2.53 -7.71 -13.24
C PHE A 70 -2.77 -7.39 -11.76
N ASN A 71 -2.77 -6.11 -11.36
CA ASN A 71 -3.04 -5.73 -9.97
C ASN A 71 -3.50 -4.26 -9.87
N ARG A 72 -4.79 -4.05 -9.62
CA ARG A 72 -5.33 -2.71 -9.32
C ARG A 72 -4.70 -2.08 -8.08
N LEU A 73 -4.25 -2.88 -7.10
CA LEU A 73 -3.53 -2.41 -5.91
C LEU A 73 -2.06 -2.08 -6.21
N GLY A 74 -1.55 -2.44 -7.38
CA GLY A 74 -0.19 -2.10 -7.81
C GLY A 74 -0.12 -0.85 -8.68
N ALA A 75 -1.26 -0.31 -9.13
CA ALA A 75 -1.33 0.87 -9.99
C ALA A 75 -0.57 2.07 -9.39
N PHE A 76 0.16 2.80 -10.23
CA PHE A 76 0.75 4.07 -9.82
C PHE A 76 -0.27 5.18 -10.07
N ASP A 77 -0.58 5.94 -9.02
CA ASP A 77 -1.29 7.21 -9.08
C ASP A 77 -0.43 8.31 -8.44
N TYR A 78 -0.24 9.43 -9.14
CA TYR A 78 0.61 10.52 -8.66
C TYR A 78 0.14 11.13 -7.35
N VAL A 79 -1.17 11.35 -7.17
CA VAL A 79 -1.71 11.95 -5.94
C VAL A 79 -1.69 10.94 -4.81
N GLY A 80 -2.02 9.68 -5.08
CA GLY A 80 -1.86 8.58 -4.13
C GLY A 80 -0.42 8.48 -3.63
N TRP A 81 0.57 8.53 -4.54
CA TRP A 81 1.98 8.54 -4.19
C TRP A 81 2.38 9.75 -3.32
N LEU A 82 1.87 10.96 -3.63
CA LEU A 82 2.10 12.15 -2.80
C LEU A 82 1.60 11.92 -1.37
N GLN A 83 0.34 11.50 -1.22
CA GLN A 83 -0.31 11.26 0.06
C GLN A 83 0.42 10.18 0.87
N GLU A 84 0.72 9.05 0.24
CA GLU A 84 1.46 7.94 0.86
C GLU A 84 2.86 8.37 1.29
N THR A 85 3.59 9.10 0.45
CA THR A 85 4.94 9.59 0.76
C THR A 85 4.93 10.56 1.94
N HIS A 86 3.97 11.49 1.96
CA HIS A 86 3.80 12.45 3.05
C HIS A 86 3.48 11.76 4.36
N ARG A 87 2.49 10.86 4.33
CA ARG A 87 2.09 10.05 5.49
C ARG A 87 3.24 9.20 6.00
N HIS A 88 3.94 8.49 5.11
CA HIS A 88 5.09 7.65 5.44
C HIS A 88 6.20 8.44 6.14
N CYS A 89 6.61 9.58 5.56
CA CYS A 89 7.67 10.40 6.15
C CYS A 89 7.23 11.06 7.47
N ARG A 90 5.95 11.43 7.60
CA ARG A 90 5.37 11.94 8.84
C ARG A 90 5.47 10.90 9.95
N ILE A 91 5.00 9.67 9.71
CA ILE A 91 5.06 8.56 10.67
C ILE A 91 6.52 8.26 11.02
N ALA A 92 7.36 8.02 10.02
CA ALA A 92 8.76 7.65 10.24
C ALA A 92 9.55 8.74 11.00
N ALA A 93 9.21 10.02 10.86
CA ALA A 93 9.84 11.10 11.62
C ALA A 93 9.29 11.22 13.06
N ARG A 94 8.02 10.88 13.32
CA ARG A 94 7.43 10.90 14.68
C ARG A 94 8.17 9.99 15.65
N ASP A 95 8.69 8.88 15.15
CA ASP A 95 9.43 7.88 15.93
C ASP A 95 10.88 8.31 16.26
N VAL A 96 11.29 9.54 15.91
CA VAL A 96 12.66 10.05 16.06
C VAL A 96 12.71 11.35 16.89
N PRO A 97 12.43 11.32 18.21
CA PRO A 97 12.50 12.51 19.05
C PRO A 97 13.95 13.05 19.17
N PRO A 98 14.18 14.39 19.24
CA PRO A 98 13.20 15.48 19.27
C PRO A 98 12.77 15.99 17.89
N HIS A 99 13.08 15.28 16.81
CA HIS A 99 12.90 15.72 15.42
C HIS A 99 11.46 15.49 14.95
N ALA A 100 10.51 16.22 15.55
CA ALA A 100 9.12 16.20 15.11
C ALA A 100 9.03 16.42 13.59
N PRO A 101 8.11 15.73 12.89
CA PRO A 101 7.93 15.94 11.47
C PRO A 101 7.62 17.42 11.18
N PRO A 102 8.20 18.00 10.11
CA PRO A 102 7.69 19.25 9.57
C PRO A 102 6.24 19.05 9.09
N PRO A 103 5.46 20.13 8.93
CA PRO A 103 4.16 20.04 8.27
C PRO A 103 4.33 19.51 6.84
N PHE A 104 3.34 18.76 6.35
CA PHE A 104 3.27 18.30 4.96
C PHE A 104 2.06 18.93 4.29
N HIS A 105 2.20 19.25 3.01
CA HIS A 105 1.08 19.72 2.20
C HIS A 105 -0.05 18.66 2.23
N PRO A 106 -1.34 19.03 2.40
CA PRO A 106 -1.97 20.33 2.17
C PRO A 106 -1.97 21.30 3.35
N LEU A 107 -1.28 21.00 4.46
CA LEU A 107 -1.10 22.00 5.51
C LEU A 107 -0.32 23.20 4.96
N GLU A 108 -0.74 24.40 5.34
CA GLU A 108 -0.11 25.65 4.91
C GLU A 108 1.40 25.65 5.21
N GLY A 109 2.22 25.92 4.19
CA GLY A 109 3.68 25.88 4.28
C GLY A 109 4.26 24.47 4.43
N GLY A 110 3.48 23.42 4.18
CA GLY A 110 3.93 22.04 4.31
C GLY A 110 4.89 21.59 3.20
N LEU A 111 5.72 20.60 3.51
CA LEU A 111 6.60 19.97 2.52
C LEU A 111 5.78 19.29 1.42
N LEU A 112 6.17 19.50 0.16
CA LEU A 112 5.56 18.87 -1.01
C LEU A 112 6.57 17.93 -1.68
N ALA A 113 6.19 16.67 -1.88
CA ALA A 113 7.11 15.64 -2.37
C ALA A 113 7.22 15.74 -3.90
N TRP A 114 8.39 15.45 -4.44
CA TRP A 114 8.60 15.45 -5.90
C TRP A 114 9.49 14.32 -6.40
N GLY A 115 10.28 13.72 -5.50
CA GLY A 115 11.25 12.71 -5.88
C GLY A 115 11.55 11.73 -4.77
N SER A 116 12.20 10.63 -5.17
CA SER A 116 12.85 9.73 -4.23
C SER A 116 14.19 9.28 -4.78
N THR A 117 14.99 8.64 -3.95
CA THR A 117 16.21 7.97 -4.38
C THR A 117 16.00 6.45 -4.39
N ARG A 118 16.87 5.71 -5.09
CA ARG A 118 16.87 4.23 -5.04
C ARG A 118 17.23 3.65 -3.66
N ARG A 119 17.61 4.48 -2.69
CA ARG A 119 17.79 4.11 -1.27
C ARG A 119 16.64 4.62 -0.40
N SER A 120 15.48 4.86 -1.00
CA SER A 120 14.27 5.29 -0.29
C SER A 120 14.44 6.59 0.50
N SER A 121 15.37 7.47 0.12
CA SER A 121 15.33 8.85 0.61
C SER A 121 14.29 9.62 -0.19
N TYR A 122 13.52 10.48 0.44
CA TYR A 122 12.47 11.27 -0.21
C TYR A 122 12.89 12.73 -0.34
N LEU A 123 12.46 13.36 -1.42
CA LEU A 123 12.85 14.70 -1.82
C LEU A 123 11.60 15.57 -1.88
N PHE A 124 11.66 16.70 -1.18
CA PHE A 124 10.57 17.63 -1.00
C PHE A 124 10.97 19.04 -1.42
N TRP A 125 9.98 19.87 -1.71
CA TRP A 125 10.09 21.33 -1.66
C TRP A 125 9.57 21.83 -0.33
N ASP A 126 10.27 22.79 0.27
CA ASP A 126 9.75 23.59 1.37
C ASP A 126 8.93 24.76 0.84
N THR A 127 7.60 24.58 0.84
CA THR A 127 6.66 25.58 0.32
C THR A 127 6.53 26.80 1.22
N SER A 128 7.00 26.74 2.47
CA SER A 128 6.95 27.86 3.42
C SER A 128 8.01 28.93 3.16
N ALA A 129 9.08 28.58 2.44
CA ALA A 129 10.23 29.45 2.27
C ALA A 129 9.99 30.67 1.36
N SER A 130 9.01 30.59 0.45
CA SER A 130 8.75 31.62 -0.56
C SER A 130 7.35 31.49 -1.16
N GLU A 131 6.69 32.61 -1.46
CA GLU A 131 5.45 32.64 -2.27
C GLU A 131 5.72 32.31 -3.76
N ASP A 132 6.95 32.48 -4.22
CA ASP A 132 7.42 32.13 -5.56
C ASP A 132 7.91 30.66 -5.58
N PRO A 133 7.22 29.73 -6.29
CA PRO A 133 7.58 28.31 -6.33
C PRO A 133 8.96 28.03 -6.90
N ASP A 134 9.46 28.88 -7.80
CA ASP A 134 10.79 28.72 -8.40
C ASP A 134 11.94 28.91 -7.40
N ARG A 135 11.62 29.32 -6.16
CA ARG A 135 12.58 29.55 -5.08
C ARG A 135 12.46 28.57 -3.93
N TRP A 136 11.59 27.57 -4.02
CA TRP A 136 11.45 26.60 -2.94
C TRP A 136 12.71 25.77 -2.78
N PRO A 137 13.33 25.77 -1.58
CA PRO A 137 14.50 24.95 -1.31
C PRO A 137 14.11 23.48 -1.27
N VAL A 138 15.07 22.61 -1.61
CA VAL A 138 14.88 21.16 -1.50
C VAL A 138 15.14 20.69 -0.08
N VAL A 139 14.24 19.86 0.44
CA VAL A 139 14.43 19.14 1.71
C VAL A 139 14.55 17.64 1.42
N VAL A 140 15.54 17.00 2.04
CA VAL A 140 15.76 15.55 1.97
C VAL A 140 15.31 14.91 3.27
N PHE A 141 14.54 13.83 3.15
CA PHE A 141 14.29 12.87 4.21
C PHE A 141 15.11 11.60 3.98
N GLU A 142 16.07 11.31 4.85
CA GLU A 142 16.90 10.10 4.78
C GLU A 142 16.28 8.97 5.62
N GLN A 143 15.62 8.04 4.96
CA GLN A 143 14.98 6.86 5.59
C GLN A 143 15.94 6.08 6.50
N ASP A 144 17.18 5.86 6.06
CA ASP A 144 18.17 5.12 6.83
C ASP A 144 18.49 5.77 8.18
N SER A 145 18.47 7.11 8.26
CA SER A 145 18.66 7.83 9.52
C SER A 145 17.41 7.74 10.39
N ALA A 146 16.22 7.86 9.79
CA ALA A 146 14.96 7.67 10.53
C ALA A 146 14.90 6.29 11.21
N LEU A 147 15.22 5.22 10.46
CA LEU A 147 15.25 3.84 10.98
C LEU A 147 16.29 3.63 12.09
N LYS A 148 17.32 4.47 12.18
CA LYS A 148 18.34 4.43 13.24
C LYS A 148 17.99 5.32 14.44
N GLY A 149 16.88 6.06 14.40
CA GLY A 149 16.56 7.07 15.41
C GLY A 149 17.48 8.29 15.35
N GLU A 150 18.07 8.58 14.19
CA GLU A 150 18.91 9.76 13.93
C GLU A 150 18.12 10.82 13.15
N ASN A 151 18.48 12.10 13.27
CA ASN A 151 17.82 13.17 12.52
C ASN A 151 17.80 12.85 11.00
N PRO A 152 16.63 12.62 10.39
CA PRO A 152 16.55 12.24 8.98
C PRO A 152 16.50 13.44 8.04
N TRP A 153 16.40 14.66 8.56
CA TRP A 153 16.13 15.86 7.77
C TRP A 153 17.39 16.62 7.37
N LEU A 154 17.50 16.96 6.09
CA LEU A 154 18.50 17.84 5.52
C LEU A 154 17.84 18.88 4.61
N THR A 155 17.92 20.16 4.99
CA THR A 155 17.52 21.27 4.13
C THR A 155 18.68 21.71 3.25
N LEU A 156 18.45 21.79 1.95
CA LEU A 156 19.36 22.36 0.96
C LEU A 156 18.82 23.74 0.58
N ASP A 157 19.63 24.78 0.76
CA ASP A 157 19.24 26.18 0.46
C ASP A 157 19.16 26.48 -1.05
N THR A 158 18.84 25.48 -1.87
CA THR A 158 18.88 25.55 -3.33
C THR A 158 17.60 24.95 -3.95
N PRO A 159 17.09 25.55 -5.04
CA PRO A 159 15.92 25.02 -5.75
C PRO A 159 16.24 23.75 -6.52
N LEU A 160 15.22 23.13 -7.14
CA LEU A 160 15.31 21.82 -7.79
C LEU A 160 16.49 21.69 -8.76
N LEU A 161 16.59 22.57 -9.76
CA LEU A 161 17.64 22.43 -10.78
C LEU A 161 19.06 22.59 -10.23
N GLU A 162 19.24 23.47 -9.25
CA GLU A 162 20.54 23.66 -8.59
C GLU A 162 20.88 22.45 -7.71
N THR A 163 19.91 21.92 -6.95
CA THR A 163 20.09 20.68 -6.18
C THR A 163 20.46 19.50 -7.08
N LEU A 164 19.74 19.30 -8.19
CA LEU A 164 20.06 18.24 -9.16
C LEU A 164 21.47 18.42 -9.74
N THR A 165 21.86 19.67 -10.04
CA THR A 165 23.22 19.97 -10.52
C THR A 165 24.26 19.55 -9.50
N LEU A 166 24.09 19.93 -8.22
CA LEU A 166 24.99 19.55 -7.13
C LEU A 166 25.11 18.03 -6.99
N ILE A 167 23.98 17.31 -7.01
CA ILE A 167 23.96 15.84 -6.91
C ILE A 167 24.70 15.17 -8.08
N LEU A 168 24.62 15.72 -9.29
CA LEU A 168 25.28 15.19 -10.48
C LEU A 168 26.78 15.54 -10.53
N SER A 169 27.19 16.71 -10.02
CA SER A 169 28.57 17.20 -10.15
C SER A 169 29.47 16.90 -8.95
N GLU A 170 28.98 17.17 -7.74
CA GLU A 170 29.78 17.17 -6.51
C GLU A 170 29.29 16.14 -5.48
N GLY A 171 27.98 15.89 -5.48
CA GLY A 171 27.28 15.12 -4.47
C GLY A 171 26.90 15.97 -3.24
N ILE A 172 25.89 15.52 -2.50
CA ILE A 172 25.46 16.11 -1.23
C ILE A 172 25.69 15.13 -0.08
N ARG A 173 26.14 15.64 1.07
CA ARG A 173 26.33 14.82 2.27
C ARG A 173 25.02 14.70 3.04
N LEU A 174 24.54 13.48 3.20
CA LEU A 174 23.31 13.16 3.93
C LEU A 174 23.54 13.15 5.45
N PRO A 175 22.47 13.23 6.27
CA PRO A 175 22.57 13.16 7.73
C PRO A 175 23.38 11.97 8.27
N SER A 176 23.27 10.80 7.67
CA SER A 176 24.04 9.60 8.00
C SER A 176 25.55 9.72 7.74
N GLY A 177 25.99 10.81 7.11
CA GLY A 177 27.36 11.04 6.65
C GLY A 177 27.67 10.40 5.29
N GLN A 178 26.74 9.62 4.72
CA GLN A 178 26.87 9.09 3.37
C GLN A 178 26.77 10.20 2.32
N MET A 179 27.32 9.95 1.13
CA MET A 179 27.21 10.85 -0.01
C MET A 179 26.07 10.40 -0.93
N LEU A 180 25.25 11.36 -1.39
CA LEU A 180 24.36 11.21 -2.54
C LEU A 180 25.02 11.89 -3.73
N GLY A 181 25.58 11.09 -4.64
CA GLY A 181 26.38 11.56 -5.78
C GLY A 181 27.89 11.61 -5.50
N PRO A 182 28.70 12.17 -6.41
CA PRO A 182 28.30 12.65 -7.73
C PRO A 182 27.72 11.50 -8.58
N LEU A 183 26.62 11.77 -9.27
CA LEU A 183 25.93 10.80 -10.12
C LEU A 183 26.27 11.00 -11.60
N PRO A 184 26.11 9.97 -12.46
CA PRO A 184 26.21 10.15 -13.91
C PRO A 184 25.27 11.26 -14.39
N PRO A 185 25.68 12.18 -15.27
CA PRO A 185 24.83 13.26 -15.77
C PRO A 185 23.89 12.72 -16.87
N THR A 186 23.01 11.80 -16.49
CA THR A 186 22.04 11.14 -17.37
C THR A 186 20.63 11.38 -16.86
N ALA A 187 19.66 11.41 -17.77
CA ALA A 187 18.24 11.36 -17.45
C ALA A 187 17.57 10.43 -18.45
N ARG A 188 16.74 9.50 -17.97
CA ARG A 188 16.01 8.57 -18.83
C ARG A 188 14.63 8.28 -18.26
N ARG A 189 13.66 7.96 -19.13
CA ARG A 189 12.35 7.48 -18.70
C ARG A 189 12.52 6.27 -17.80
N THR A 190 11.83 6.29 -16.67
CA THR A 190 11.93 5.22 -15.70
C THR A 190 11.40 3.90 -16.28
N ALA A 191 12.06 2.79 -15.95
CA ALA A 191 11.66 1.47 -16.42
C ALA A 191 10.39 0.95 -15.74
N PHE A 192 9.96 1.57 -14.64
CA PHE A 192 8.81 1.18 -13.82
C PHE A 192 7.48 1.76 -14.34
N LEU A 193 7.53 2.92 -15.01
CA LEU A 193 6.37 3.69 -15.48
C LEU A 193 6.43 3.89 -17.00
N ARG A 194 6.62 2.78 -17.73
CA ARG A 194 6.78 2.78 -19.20
C ARG A 194 5.50 3.10 -19.95
N ALA A 195 4.36 2.69 -19.42
CA ALA A 195 3.02 2.90 -19.96
C ALA A 195 2.30 4.07 -19.26
N ALA A 196 3.05 4.94 -18.57
CA ALA A 196 2.49 6.10 -17.90
C ALA A 196 1.73 7.02 -18.87
N THR A 197 0.52 7.38 -18.47
CA THR A 197 -0.33 8.36 -19.15
C THR A 197 -0.51 9.59 -18.25
N PRO A 198 -0.89 10.76 -18.81
CA PRO A 198 -1.12 11.95 -18.00
C PRO A 198 -2.09 11.70 -16.86
N TRP A 199 -1.77 12.22 -15.68
CA TRP A 199 -2.67 12.11 -14.54
C TRP A 199 -3.93 12.93 -14.79
N THR A 200 -5.06 12.35 -14.47
CA THR A 200 -6.35 13.05 -14.43
C THR A 200 -7.03 12.70 -13.11
N PRO A 201 -7.76 13.64 -12.48
CA PRO A 201 -8.48 13.34 -11.27
C PRO A 201 -9.46 12.20 -11.51
N ALA A 202 -9.44 11.20 -10.64
CA ALA A 202 -10.44 10.14 -10.68
C ALA A 202 -11.85 10.77 -10.63
N GLU A 203 -12.75 10.26 -11.47
CA GLU A 203 -14.16 10.63 -11.35
C GLU A 203 -14.62 10.25 -9.95
N LYS A 204 -15.02 11.24 -9.14
CA LYS A 204 -15.63 10.97 -7.84
C LYS A 204 -16.87 10.14 -8.09
N SER A 205 -16.80 8.85 -7.76
CA SER A 205 -17.99 8.02 -7.68
C SER A 205 -18.95 8.73 -6.72
N PRO A 206 -20.24 8.87 -7.07
CA PRO A 206 -21.19 9.50 -6.18
C PRO A 206 -21.10 8.78 -4.83
N GLU A 207 -20.79 9.53 -3.76
CA GLU A 207 -20.68 8.98 -2.43
C GLU A 207 -21.98 8.23 -2.12
N ARG A 208 -21.90 6.90 -2.06
CA ARG A 208 -23.07 6.04 -1.79
C ARG A 208 -23.66 6.34 -0.42
N VAL A 209 -22.82 6.81 0.51
CA VAL A 209 -23.18 7.19 1.89
C VAL A 209 -22.60 8.58 2.16
N PRO A 210 -23.43 9.57 2.56
CA PRO A 210 -22.95 10.91 2.89
C PRO A 210 -21.89 10.92 3.99
N GLU A 211 -20.85 11.75 3.84
CA GLU A 211 -19.75 11.84 4.83
C GLU A 211 -20.24 12.04 6.27
N ASN A 212 -21.25 12.88 6.51
CA ASN A 212 -21.78 13.13 7.86
C ASN A 212 -22.35 11.87 8.53
N GLU A 213 -22.92 10.94 7.75
CA GLU A 213 -23.40 9.65 8.26
C GLU A 213 -22.24 8.71 8.56
N ARG A 214 -21.21 8.68 7.69
CA ARG A 214 -19.98 7.91 7.93
C ARG A 214 -19.27 8.39 9.20
N ARG A 215 -19.17 9.71 9.40
CA ARG A 215 -18.61 10.33 10.62
C ARG A 215 -19.35 9.91 11.88
N ALA A 216 -20.68 9.89 11.85
CA ALA A 216 -21.48 9.42 12.99
C ALA A 216 -21.28 7.92 13.28
N ALA A 217 -21.18 7.10 12.23
CA ALA A 217 -20.88 5.68 12.37
C ALA A 217 -19.48 5.44 12.97
N LEU A 218 -18.50 6.29 12.63
CA LEU A 218 -17.14 6.21 13.15
C LEU A 218 -17.10 6.43 14.68
N THR A 219 -17.94 7.30 15.22
CA THR A 219 -17.93 7.62 16.65
C THR A 219 -18.80 6.68 17.48
N GLU A 220 -20.05 6.47 17.08
CA GLU A 220 -21.11 5.89 17.93
C GLU A 220 -21.81 4.66 17.32
N GLY A 221 -21.53 4.32 16.07
CA GLY A 221 -22.16 3.18 15.40
C GLY A 221 -21.85 1.83 16.06
N ALA A 222 -22.69 0.82 15.87
CA ALA A 222 -22.41 -0.54 16.31
C ALA A 222 -22.88 -1.59 15.29
N GLY A 223 -22.24 -2.76 15.34
CA GLY A 223 -22.58 -3.92 14.54
C GLY A 223 -22.51 -3.68 13.02
N LEU A 224 -23.16 -4.58 12.28
CA LEU A 224 -23.10 -4.62 10.82
C LEU A 224 -23.65 -3.35 10.16
N ALA A 225 -24.62 -2.68 10.80
CA ALA A 225 -25.17 -1.41 10.31
C ALA A 225 -24.11 -0.30 10.25
N ALA A 226 -23.27 -0.18 11.29
CA ALA A 226 -22.18 0.79 11.28
C ALA A 226 -21.10 0.40 10.27
N LEU A 227 -20.78 -0.90 10.16
CA LEU A 227 -19.80 -1.39 9.21
C LEU A 227 -20.22 -1.04 7.77
N ARG A 228 -21.50 -1.19 7.41
CA ARG A 228 -22.04 -0.83 6.09
C ARG A 228 -21.96 0.67 5.77
N LEU A 229 -21.99 1.54 6.79
CA LEU A 229 -21.79 2.97 6.58
C LEU A 229 -20.31 3.31 6.37
N LEU A 230 -19.42 2.65 7.12
CA LEU A 230 -17.98 2.91 7.05
C LEU A 230 -17.32 2.30 5.81
N ALA A 231 -17.70 1.06 5.48
CA ALA A 231 -17.26 0.31 4.32
C ALA A 231 -18.50 -0.16 3.55
N PRO A 232 -19.04 0.63 2.61
CA PRO A 232 -20.23 0.25 1.85
C PRO A 232 -20.06 -1.11 1.15
N PRO A 233 -21.03 -2.04 1.29
CA PRO A 233 -20.93 -3.35 0.66
C PRO A 233 -21.08 -3.26 -0.87
N PRO A 234 -20.63 -4.29 -1.61
CA PRO A 234 -20.90 -4.41 -3.03
C PRO A 234 -22.40 -4.58 -3.30
N GLU A 235 -22.84 -4.20 -4.50
CA GLU A 235 -24.23 -4.43 -4.93
C GLU A 235 -24.50 -5.91 -5.19
N ASP A 236 -23.47 -6.64 -5.65
CA ASP A 236 -23.51 -8.07 -5.94
C ASP A 236 -22.29 -8.74 -5.26
N PRO A 237 -22.41 -9.18 -3.99
CA PRO A 237 -21.32 -9.86 -3.29
C PRO A 237 -21.06 -11.23 -3.90
N TYR A 238 -19.80 -11.55 -4.16
CA TYR A 238 -19.41 -12.89 -4.60
C TYR A 238 -19.07 -13.77 -3.39
N LEU A 239 -19.80 -14.87 -3.22
CA LEU A 239 -19.57 -15.85 -2.15
C LEU A 239 -18.89 -17.13 -2.66
N GLY A 240 -19.16 -17.51 -3.92
CA GLY A 240 -18.83 -18.81 -4.50
C GLY A 240 -20.08 -19.60 -4.89
N GLU A 241 -19.90 -20.88 -5.19
CA GLU A 241 -20.91 -21.71 -5.86
C GLU A 241 -21.60 -22.75 -4.95
N LEU A 242 -21.09 -22.93 -3.73
CA LEU A 242 -21.63 -23.87 -2.74
C LEU A 242 -22.76 -23.24 -1.91
N THR A 243 -23.48 -24.07 -1.15
CA THR A 243 -24.34 -23.59 -0.06
C THR A 243 -23.61 -23.60 1.28
N TRP A 244 -24.11 -22.84 2.25
CA TRP A 244 -23.60 -22.87 3.62
C TRP A 244 -23.68 -24.27 4.24
N GLU A 245 -24.74 -25.05 3.96
CA GLU A 245 -24.84 -26.43 4.44
C GLU A 245 -23.75 -27.34 3.87
N GLU A 246 -23.38 -27.17 2.61
CA GLU A 246 -22.27 -27.91 1.99
C GLU A 246 -20.93 -27.54 2.62
N VAL A 247 -20.70 -26.25 2.87
CA VAL A 247 -19.49 -25.76 3.56
C VAL A 247 -19.43 -26.28 5.00
N PHE A 248 -20.53 -26.24 5.75
CA PHE A 248 -20.57 -26.77 7.12
C PHE A 248 -20.34 -28.28 7.15
N ALA A 249 -20.87 -29.02 6.17
CA ALA A 249 -20.63 -30.44 6.05
C ALA A 249 -19.15 -30.73 5.74
N ALA A 250 -18.53 -29.95 4.85
CA ALA A 250 -17.12 -30.09 4.50
C ALA A 250 -16.17 -29.73 5.67
N LEU A 251 -16.48 -28.67 6.43
CA LEU A 251 -15.72 -28.28 7.62
C LEU A 251 -16.05 -29.14 8.86
N GLY A 252 -17.11 -29.95 8.82
CA GLY A 252 -17.54 -30.74 9.98
C GLY A 252 -18.05 -29.90 11.17
N THR A 253 -18.30 -28.62 10.95
CA THR A 253 -18.80 -27.66 11.96
C THR A 253 -19.60 -26.56 11.28
N ARG A 254 -20.56 -25.97 12.01
CA ARG A 254 -21.10 -24.66 11.63
C ARG A 254 -20.05 -23.58 11.88
N LEU A 255 -20.24 -22.44 11.25
CA LEU A 255 -19.47 -21.21 11.52
C LEU A 255 -20.28 -20.28 12.43
N PRO A 256 -19.64 -19.26 13.04
CA PRO A 256 -20.37 -18.24 13.78
C PRO A 256 -21.43 -17.57 12.91
N SER A 257 -22.63 -17.37 13.45
CA SER A 257 -23.77 -16.79 12.73
C SER A 257 -23.48 -15.37 12.25
N GLU A 258 -22.71 -14.60 13.03
CA GLU A 258 -22.24 -13.26 12.66
C GLU A 258 -21.39 -13.28 11.38
N TYR A 259 -20.52 -14.27 11.23
CA TYR A 259 -19.69 -14.39 10.02
C TYR A 259 -20.55 -14.69 8.79
N VAL A 260 -21.53 -15.58 8.92
CA VAL A 260 -22.47 -15.89 7.84
C VAL A 260 -23.21 -14.62 7.40
N GLU A 261 -23.75 -13.84 8.36
CA GLU A 261 -24.45 -12.59 8.06
C GLU A 261 -23.51 -11.55 7.41
N LEU A 262 -22.28 -11.43 7.89
CA LEU A 262 -21.27 -10.53 7.30
C LEU A 262 -20.96 -10.93 5.86
N MET A 263 -20.73 -12.21 5.61
CA MET A 263 -20.35 -12.72 4.29
C MET A 263 -21.49 -12.73 3.28
N ASP A 264 -22.74 -12.92 3.72
CA ASP A 264 -23.93 -12.77 2.87
C ASP A 264 -24.09 -11.32 2.35
N VAL A 265 -23.45 -10.36 3.01
CA VAL A 265 -23.53 -8.93 2.67
C VAL A 265 -22.32 -8.45 1.88
N TYR A 266 -21.13 -8.88 2.27
CA TYR A 266 -19.88 -8.41 1.67
C TYR A 266 -19.31 -9.37 0.63
N GLY A 267 -19.55 -10.68 0.78
CA GLY A 267 -18.82 -11.69 0.04
C GLY A 267 -17.32 -11.63 0.33
N THR A 268 -16.51 -12.16 -0.59
CA THR A 268 -15.05 -12.02 -0.53
C THR A 268 -14.60 -10.65 -1.02
N GLY A 269 -13.51 -10.16 -0.44
CA GLY A 269 -12.91 -8.88 -0.79
C GLY A 269 -11.87 -8.45 0.23
N CYS A 270 -11.51 -7.17 0.19
CA CYS A 270 -10.48 -6.59 1.04
C CYS A 270 -11.04 -5.37 1.79
N PHE A 271 -11.06 -5.42 3.11
CA PHE A 271 -11.36 -4.27 3.95
C PHE A 271 -10.13 -3.38 4.08
N SER A 272 -10.34 -2.07 3.89
CA SER A 272 -9.35 -1.00 4.07
C SER A 272 -8.00 -1.29 3.41
N SER A 273 -8.02 -1.92 2.23
CA SER A 273 -6.84 -2.35 1.46
C SER A 273 -5.83 -3.22 2.24
N TRP A 274 -6.23 -3.80 3.37
CA TRP A 274 -5.35 -4.52 4.29
C TRP A 274 -5.84 -5.94 4.58
N MET A 275 -7.11 -6.10 4.96
CA MET A 275 -7.64 -7.37 5.45
C MET A 275 -8.50 -8.06 4.40
N ARG A 276 -7.99 -9.16 3.81
CA ARG A 276 -8.68 -9.94 2.78
C ARG A 276 -9.50 -11.07 3.38
N PHE A 277 -10.78 -11.10 3.05
CA PHE A 277 -11.70 -12.17 3.39
C PHE A 277 -11.79 -13.16 2.22
N VAL A 278 -11.60 -14.45 2.50
CA VAL A 278 -11.63 -15.50 1.47
C VAL A 278 -13.06 -15.79 1.04
N ALA A 279 -13.23 -16.40 -0.15
CA ALA A 279 -14.55 -16.75 -0.67
C ALA A 279 -15.18 -17.87 0.17
N PRO A 280 -16.27 -17.60 0.90
CA PRO A 280 -16.80 -18.49 1.93
C PRO A 280 -17.42 -19.76 1.35
N LEU A 281 -18.05 -19.65 0.17
CA LEU A 281 -18.78 -20.70 -0.52
C LEU A 281 -18.06 -21.19 -1.78
N ARG A 282 -16.79 -20.82 -1.97
CA ARG A 282 -15.98 -21.31 -3.08
C ARG A 282 -15.38 -22.67 -2.70
N GLY A 283 -15.63 -23.68 -3.53
CA GLY A 283 -15.24 -25.07 -3.25
C GLY A 283 -13.82 -25.46 -3.68
N ASP A 284 -13.12 -24.58 -4.38
CA ASP A 284 -11.79 -24.84 -4.95
C ASP A 284 -10.76 -23.85 -4.38
N ARG A 285 -9.78 -23.42 -5.21
CA ARG A 285 -8.70 -22.55 -4.73
C ARG A 285 -9.22 -21.22 -4.23
N TYR A 286 -8.61 -20.72 -3.16
CA TYR A 286 -8.98 -19.46 -2.50
C TYR A 286 -10.35 -19.48 -1.79
N GLY A 287 -10.97 -20.65 -1.69
CA GLY A 287 -12.17 -20.86 -0.88
C GLY A 287 -11.87 -21.18 0.58
N LEU A 288 -12.83 -20.90 1.47
CA LEU A 288 -12.69 -21.08 2.92
C LEU A 288 -12.26 -22.50 3.33
N ILE A 289 -12.85 -23.54 2.71
CA ILE A 289 -12.50 -24.93 3.00
C ILE A 289 -11.02 -25.19 2.71
N GLN A 290 -10.52 -24.71 1.58
CA GLN A 290 -9.12 -24.87 1.23
C GLN A 290 -8.22 -24.06 2.16
N THR A 291 -8.54 -22.80 2.43
CA THR A 291 -7.76 -21.93 3.32
C THR A 291 -7.63 -22.56 4.70
N ALA A 292 -8.73 -23.04 5.29
CA ALA A 292 -8.71 -23.72 6.58
C ALA A 292 -7.76 -24.93 6.58
N SER A 293 -7.77 -25.75 5.52
CA SER A 293 -6.88 -26.91 5.40
C SER A 293 -5.42 -26.48 5.24
N VAL A 294 -5.11 -25.60 4.29
CA VAL A 294 -3.73 -25.21 3.96
C VAL A 294 -3.05 -24.52 5.12
N VAL A 295 -3.75 -23.57 5.76
CA VAL A 295 -3.22 -22.85 6.92
C VAL A 295 -3.00 -23.81 8.09
N SER A 296 -3.94 -24.73 8.35
CA SER A 296 -3.81 -25.70 9.44
C SER A 296 -2.69 -26.71 9.22
N ASP A 297 -2.50 -27.19 7.99
CA ASP A 297 -1.41 -28.11 7.65
C ASP A 297 -0.06 -27.41 7.80
N GLY A 298 0.09 -26.19 7.27
CA GLY A 298 1.30 -25.39 7.47
C GLY A 298 1.58 -25.09 8.94
N TYR A 299 0.55 -24.76 9.72
CA TYR A 299 0.68 -24.54 11.16
C TYR A 299 1.15 -25.79 11.89
N ARG A 300 0.63 -26.97 11.52
CA ARG A 300 1.03 -28.26 12.12
C ARG A 300 2.50 -28.57 11.84
N ASP A 301 2.94 -28.42 10.60
CA ASP A 301 4.34 -28.64 10.20
C ASP A 301 5.30 -27.71 10.98
N LEU A 302 4.92 -26.44 11.12
CA LEU A 302 5.66 -25.45 11.90
C LEU A 302 5.68 -25.79 13.40
N ARG A 303 4.55 -26.19 13.97
CA ARG A 303 4.42 -26.60 15.38
C ARG A 303 5.20 -27.87 15.70
N GLU A 304 5.29 -28.83 14.78
CA GLU A 304 6.13 -30.03 14.97
C GLU A 304 7.60 -29.67 15.13
N SER A 305 8.06 -28.63 14.43
CA SER A 305 9.46 -28.20 14.45
C SER A 305 9.77 -27.16 15.54
N PHE A 306 8.81 -26.30 15.86
CA PHE A 306 8.98 -25.13 16.74
C PHE A 306 7.78 -24.95 17.69
N PRO A 307 7.48 -25.93 18.56
CA PRO A 307 6.25 -25.94 19.35
C PRO A 307 6.14 -24.75 20.32
N GLU A 308 7.24 -24.13 20.74
CA GLU A 308 7.21 -22.93 21.58
C GLU A 308 6.71 -21.69 20.82
N ASN A 309 6.93 -21.62 19.51
CA ASN A 309 6.51 -20.49 18.66
C ASN A 309 5.09 -20.67 18.09
N TYR A 310 4.59 -21.90 18.03
CA TYR A 310 3.28 -22.24 17.46
C TYR A 310 2.40 -22.96 18.51
N PRO A 311 1.90 -22.23 19.53
CA PRO A 311 1.24 -22.83 20.69
C PRO A 311 -0.22 -23.23 20.46
N LEU A 312 -0.85 -22.79 19.36
CA LEU A 312 -2.25 -23.09 19.08
C LEU A 312 -2.44 -24.56 18.66
N ALA A 313 -3.66 -25.07 18.87
CA ALA A 313 -4.08 -26.30 18.23
C ALA A 313 -4.31 -26.05 16.73
N ALA A 314 -3.96 -27.01 15.87
CA ALA A 314 -4.23 -26.90 14.43
C ALA A 314 -5.61 -27.49 14.14
N TRP A 315 -6.48 -26.79 13.41
CA TRP A 315 -7.76 -27.38 13.02
C TRP A 315 -7.54 -28.67 12.19
N PRO A 316 -8.34 -29.74 12.39
CA PRO A 316 -9.57 -29.84 13.18
C PRO A 316 -9.41 -30.35 14.63
N GLU A 317 -8.24 -30.19 15.25
CA GLU A 317 -8.09 -30.46 16.69
C GLU A 317 -9.11 -29.65 17.51
N PRO A 318 -9.62 -30.14 18.66
CA PRO A 318 -10.50 -29.36 19.52
C PRO A 318 -9.86 -28.03 19.95
N GLY A 319 -10.54 -26.92 19.71
CA GLY A 319 -9.98 -25.57 19.93
C GLY A 319 -8.95 -25.14 18.88
N GLY A 320 -8.87 -25.85 17.76
CA GLY A 320 -7.96 -25.56 16.66
C GLY A 320 -8.23 -24.23 15.99
N PHE A 321 -7.18 -23.61 15.45
CA PHE A 321 -7.27 -22.39 14.67
C PHE A 321 -7.87 -22.67 13.28
N LEU A 322 -9.01 -22.05 12.99
CA LEU A 322 -9.68 -22.11 11.69
C LEU A 322 -9.62 -20.74 11.00
N ALA A 323 -8.76 -20.61 9.99
CA ALA A 323 -8.53 -19.38 9.24
C ALA A 323 -9.68 -19.03 8.28
N PHE A 324 -10.03 -17.75 8.18
CA PHE A 324 -11.06 -17.23 7.27
C PHE A 324 -10.65 -15.93 6.55
N ALA A 325 -9.56 -15.28 6.95
CA ALA A 325 -9.07 -14.05 6.35
C ALA A 325 -7.56 -13.93 6.52
N ASN A 326 -6.91 -13.09 5.70
CA ASN A 326 -5.50 -12.76 5.86
C ASN A 326 -5.18 -11.29 5.57
N SER A 327 -4.13 -10.78 6.20
CA SER A 327 -3.60 -9.45 5.94
C SER A 327 -2.77 -9.44 4.64
N ILE A 328 -2.55 -8.26 4.05
CA ILE A 328 -1.62 -8.12 2.91
C ILE A 328 -0.18 -8.51 3.26
N ASP A 329 0.18 -8.47 4.54
CA ASP A 329 1.49 -8.87 5.06
C ASP A 329 1.58 -10.37 5.38
N GLY A 330 0.46 -11.10 5.28
CA GLY A 330 0.41 -12.56 5.44
C GLY A 330 0.16 -13.04 6.87
N ASP A 331 -0.42 -12.20 7.72
CA ASP A 331 -1.03 -12.62 8.98
C ASP A 331 -2.37 -13.31 8.69
N GLU A 332 -2.72 -14.34 9.45
CA GLU A 332 -3.98 -15.08 9.29
C GLU A 332 -4.96 -14.71 10.42
N LEU A 333 -6.22 -14.47 10.08
CA LEU A 333 -7.32 -14.26 11.02
C LEU A 333 -8.21 -15.49 11.03
N GLY A 334 -8.58 -15.93 12.22
CA GLY A 334 -9.35 -17.14 12.42
C GLY A 334 -10.07 -17.21 13.75
N TRP A 335 -10.73 -18.33 13.99
CA TRP A 335 -11.36 -18.65 15.27
C TRP A 335 -10.66 -19.80 15.98
N LEU A 336 -10.74 -19.81 17.31
CA LEU A 336 -10.45 -21.01 18.09
C LEU A 336 -11.71 -21.86 18.23
N THR A 337 -11.75 -23.01 17.57
CA THR A 337 -12.97 -23.81 17.39
C THR A 337 -13.29 -24.69 18.60
N GLN A 338 -13.64 -24.07 19.74
CA GLN A 338 -14.02 -24.78 20.97
C GLN A 338 -15.46 -24.46 21.39
N GLY A 339 -16.29 -25.50 21.51
CA GLY A 339 -17.67 -25.36 21.97
C GLY A 339 -18.59 -24.78 20.89
N ASP A 340 -19.50 -23.91 21.30
CA ASP A 340 -20.50 -23.29 20.42
C ASP A 340 -19.86 -22.31 19.42
N PRO A 341 -20.06 -22.46 18.10
CA PRO A 341 -19.51 -21.54 17.09
C PRO A 341 -19.79 -20.06 17.34
N ASP A 342 -20.97 -19.71 17.86
CA ASP A 342 -21.31 -18.32 18.16
C ASP A 342 -20.54 -17.75 19.36
N GLN A 343 -19.70 -18.55 20.03
CA GLN A 343 -18.86 -18.17 21.16
C GLN A 343 -17.37 -18.34 20.87
N TRP A 344 -17.01 -18.72 19.63
CA TRP A 344 -15.60 -18.87 19.29
C TRP A 344 -14.92 -17.49 19.26
N PRO A 345 -13.81 -17.31 19.99
CA PRO A 345 -13.11 -16.05 19.97
C PRO A 345 -12.34 -15.89 18.65
N VAL A 346 -12.30 -14.65 18.14
CA VAL A 346 -11.45 -14.28 17.01
C VAL A 346 -10.01 -14.17 17.50
N ILE A 347 -9.05 -14.63 16.70
CA ILE A 347 -7.62 -14.55 17.01
C ILE A 347 -6.82 -14.32 15.74
N VAL A 348 -5.68 -13.66 15.88
CA VAL A 348 -4.68 -13.52 14.82
C VAL A 348 -3.59 -14.56 15.01
N TYR A 349 -3.22 -15.23 13.93
CA TYR A 349 -1.94 -15.92 13.80
C TYR A 349 -0.98 -15.00 13.03
N PRO A 350 -0.13 -14.24 13.76
CA PRO A 350 0.70 -13.20 13.15
C PRO A 350 1.93 -13.81 12.46
N ARG A 351 2.36 -13.18 11.36
CA ARG A 351 3.56 -13.58 10.60
C ARG A 351 4.84 -13.06 11.24
N HIS A 352 4.77 -11.87 11.85
CA HIS A 352 5.94 -11.10 12.29
C HIS A 352 5.94 -10.77 13.79
N ALA A 353 5.12 -11.46 14.58
CA ALA A 353 5.03 -11.31 16.02
C ALA A 353 4.87 -12.67 16.71
N ASP A 354 5.07 -12.70 18.02
CA ASP A 354 4.70 -13.86 18.84
C ASP A 354 3.17 -14.00 18.90
N GLN A 355 2.69 -15.22 19.12
CA GLN A 355 1.26 -15.51 19.23
C GLN A 355 0.62 -14.73 20.39
N GLY A 356 -0.29 -13.82 20.06
CA GLY A 356 -1.09 -13.05 21.01
C GLY A 356 -2.27 -13.83 21.60
N SER A 357 -2.99 -13.17 22.52
CA SER A 357 -4.26 -13.68 23.07
C SER A 357 -5.40 -13.51 22.03
N PRO A 358 -6.55 -14.19 22.21
CA PRO A 358 -7.72 -13.90 21.39
C PRO A 358 -8.17 -12.44 21.53
N LEU A 359 -8.68 -11.88 20.44
CA LEU A 359 -9.15 -10.50 20.37
C LEU A 359 -10.38 -10.30 21.26
N PRO A 360 -10.55 -9.12 21.86
CA PRO A 360 -11.74 -8.81 22.63
C PRO A 360 -12.95 -8.61 21.71
N GLY A 361 -14.08 -9.22 22.09
CA GLY A 361 -15.37 -8.99 21.41
C GLY A 361 -15.61 -9.90 20.21
N THR A 362 -16.56 -9.47 19.38
CA THR A 362 -17.03 -10.16 18.17
C THR A 362 -16.21 -9.79 16.94
N LEU A 363 -16.45 -10.45 15.80
CA LEU A 363 -15.75 -10.13 14.55
C LEU A 363 -16.10 -8.73 14.06
N THR A 364 -17.38 -8.35 14.11
CA THR A 364 -17.80 -7.02 13.66
C THR A 364 -17.28 -5.93 14.57
N GLU A 365 -17.28 -6.15 15.90
CA GLU A 365 -16.66 -5.22 16.85
C GLU A 365 -15.16 -5.07 16.59
N THR A 366 -14.44 -6.17 16.37
CA THR A 366 -13.03 -6.15 16.00
C THR A 366 -12.77 -5.30 14.75
N LEU A 367 -13.55 -5.52 13.67
CA LEU A 367 -13.41 -4.73 12.44
C LEU A 367 -13.72 -3.24 12.69
N LEU A 368 -14.76 -2.93 13.46
CA LEU A 368 -15.12 -1.55 13.78
C LEU A 368 -14.03 -0.86 14.62
N ASP A 369 -13.51 -1.53 15.65
CA ASP A 369 -12.45 -0.96 16.49
C ASP A 369 -11.15 -0.76 15.71
N TRP A 370 -10.81 -1.69 14.82
CA TRP A 370 -9.70 -1.51 13.88
C TRP A 370 -9.92 -0.30 12.95
N MET A 371 -11.07 -0.22 12.29
CA MET A 371 -11.42 0.88 11.39
C MET A 371 -11.45 2.25 12.09
N ARG A 372 -11.63 2.27 13.41
CA ARG A 372 -11.61 3.48 14.23
C ARG A 372 -10.23 3.85 14.76
N GLY A 373 -9.21 3.04 14.49
CA GLY A 373 -7.89 3.18 15.10
C GLY A 373 -7.87 2.91 16.61
N ARG A 374 -8.81 2.10 17.12
CA ARG A 374 -8.91 1.72 18.55
C ARG A 374 -8.34 0.33 18.83
N LEU A 375 -7.96 -0.42 17.80
CA LEU A 375 -7.33 -1.72 17.90
C LEU A 375 -5.84 -1.61 17.55
N GLU A 376 -4.98 -1.88 18.53
CA GLU A 376 -3.53 -1.94 18.37
C GLU A 376 -3.06 -3.38 18.61
N GLU A 377 -3.24 -4.24 17.61
CA GLU A 377 -2.91 -5.66 17.69
C GLU A 377 -2.07 -6.09 16.49
N ALA A 378 -1.16 -7.04 16.69
CA ALA A 378 -0.35 -7.58 15.60
C ALA A 378 -1.25 -8.16 14.48
N GLY A 379 -0.88 -7.90 13.22
CA GLY A 379 -1.64 -8.28 12.03
C GLY A 379 -2.68 -7.25 11.57
N PHE A 380 -2.87 -6.16 12.30
CA PHE A 380 -3.68 -5.02 11.88
C PHE A 380 -2.79 -3.79 11.58
N ALA A 381 -3.11 -3.08 10.50
CA ALA A 381 -2.51 -1.78 10.23
C ALA A 381 -3.02 -0.73 11.22
N ALA A 382 -2.12 0.09 11.74
CA ALA A 382 -2.44 1.22 12.61
C ALA A 382 -2.63 2.51 11.80
N LEU A 383 -3.50 3.39 12.32
CA LEU A 383 -3.64 4.76 11.85
C LEU A 383 -2.62 5.65 12.57
N ASP A 384 -2.03 6.59 11.83
CA ASP A 384 -1.27 7.70 12.41
C ASP A 384 -2.24 8.64 13.14
N PRO A 385 -1.86 9.30 14.24
CA PRO A 385 -2.74 10.22 14.96
C PRO A 385 -3.29 11.38 14.12
N ASP A 386 -2.61 11.75 13.03
CA ASP A 386 -3.06 12.80 12.11
C ASP A 386 -3.80 12.24 10.87
N ASP A 387 -4.00 10.92 10.79
CA ASP A 387 -4.82 10.32 9.73
C ASP A 387 -6.29 10.65 9.95
N ASP A 388 -6.99 10.92 8.85
CA ASP A 388 -8.43 10.82 8.82
C ASP A 388 -8.83 9.37 8.56
N PRO A 389 -9.46 8.66 9.51
CA PRO A 389 -9.86 7.28 9.29
C PRO A 389 -10.66 7.09 8.01
N LEU A 390 -11.57 8.02 7.65
CA LEU A 390 -12.45 7.87 6.49
C LEU A 390 -11.71 7.76 5.16
N GLU A 391 -10.47 8.24 5.06
CA GLU A 391 -9.62 8.11 3.86
C GLU A 391 -9.17 6.66 3.63
N PHE A 392 -9.09 5.86 4.69
CA PHE A 392 -8.61 4.47 4.65
C PHE A 392 -9.75 3.45 4.72
N LEU A 393 -10.97 3.88 5.02
CA LEU A 393 -12.12 2.98 5.15
C LEU A 393 -12.75 2.67 3.81
N GLY A 394 -12.87 1.37 3.53
CA GLY A 394 -13.58 0.88 2.37
C GLY A 394 -13.60 -0.64 2.30
N PHE A 395 -14.28 -1.15 1.29
CA PHE A 395 -14.26 -2.55 0.93
C PHE A 395 -14.10 -2.68 -0.58
N VAL A 396 -13.08 -3.42 -1.00
CA VAL A 396 -12.86 -3.74 -2.41
C VAL A 396 -13.33 -5.19 -2.63
N PRO A 397 -14.47 -5.41 -3.32
CA PRO A 397 -14.98 -6.76 -3.54
C PRO A 397 -14.10 -7.52 -4.53
N ASN A 398 -13.95 -8.83 -4.30
CA ASN A 398 -13.49 -9.74 -5.35
C ASN A 398 -14.70 -10.22 -6.16
N THR A 399 -14.48 -10.49 -7.44
CA THR A 399 -15.48 -10.97 -8.39
C THR A 399 -15.10 -12.35 -8.92
N ALA A 400 -16.05 -13.03 -9.56
CA ALA A 400 -15.75 -14.28 -10.25
C ALA A 400 -14.66 -14.13 -11.33
N ASP A 401 -14.61 -12.98 -12.00
CA ASP A 401 -13.60 -12.67 -13.02
C ASP A 401 -12.20 -12.55 -12.42
N ASP A 402 -12.05 -11.94 -11.24
CA ASP A 402 -10.76 -11.85 -10.53
C ASP A 402 -10.20 -13.26 -10.24
N PHE A 403 -11.04 -14.20 -9.82
CA PHE A 403 -10.61 -15.58 -9.61
C PHE A 403 -10.28 -16.32 -10.90
N ALA A 404 -11.06 -16.11 -11.97
CA ALA A 404 -10.79 -16.69 -13.28
C ALA A 404 -9.43 -16.22 -13.85
N GLU A 405 -9.09 -14.95 -13.59
CA GLU A 405 -7.82 -14.34 -13.92
C GLU A 405 -6.66 -14.94 -13.10
N LEU A 406 -6.77 -15.00 -11.78
CA LEU A 406 -5.76 -15.65 -10.91
C LEU A 406 -5.48 -17.09 -11.34
N GLU A 407 -6.51 -17.85 -11.73
CA GLU A 407 -6.33 -19.20 -12.24
C GLU A 407 -5.62 -19.25 -13.59
N ARG A 408 -5.91 -18.31 -14.49
CA ARG A 408 -5.23 -18.19 -15.78
C ARG A 408 -3.76 -17.91 -15.57
N GLU A 409 -3.43 -16.96 -14.70
CA GLU A 409 -2.04 -16.62 -14.35
C GLU A 409 -1.31 -17.80 -13.74
N LEU A 410 -1.95 -18.51 -12.81
CA LEU A 410 -1.33 -19.68 -12.20
C LEU A 410 -1.06 -20.78 -13.23
N ARG A 411 -1.97 -21.00 -14.19
CA ARG A 411 -1.74 -21.93 -15.32
C ARG A 411 -0.57 -21.47 -16.19
N GLU A 412 -0.49 -20.18 -16.49
CA GLU A 412 0.62 -19.61 -17.26
C GLU A 412 1.95 -19.74 -16.53
N TRP A 413 1.99 -19.36 -15.25
CA TRP A 413 3.15 -19.50 -14.38
C TRP A 413 3.60 -20.96 -14.35
N GLN A 414 2.70 -21.90 -14.03
CA GLN A 414 3.01 -23.33 -14.00
C GLN A 414 3.56 -23.83 -15.34
N SER A 415 2.98 -23.37 -16.47
CA SER A 415 3.45 -23.75 -17.80
C SER A 415 4.91 -23.36 -18.07
N ARG A 416 5.36 -22.22 -17.52
CA ARG A 416 6.75 -21.75 -17.62
C ARG A 416 7.73 -22.65 -16.86
N PHE A 417 7.30 -23.29 -15.78
CA PHE A 417 8.15 -24.19 -14.99
C PHE A 417 8.05 -25.66 -15.43
N THR A 418 6.95 -26.09 -16.05
CA THR A 418 6.83 -27.44 -16.62
C THR A 418 7.60 -27.62 -17.93
N ALA A 419 7.92 -26.55 -18.65
CA ALA A 419 8.66 -26.62 -19.92
C ALA A 419 10.15 -27.01 -19.77
N ASP A 420 10.71 -26.96 -18.55
CA ASP A 420 12.15 -27.10 -18.28
C ASP A 420 12.52 -28.30 -17.40
N THR A 421 11.62 -29.29 -17.22
CA THR A 421 11.99 -30.53 -16.50
C THR A 421 12.56 -31.56 -17.49
N PRO A 422 13.88 -31.90 -17.44
CA PRO A 422 14.41 -32.97 -18.28
C PRO A 422 13.81 -34.31 -17.86
N GLU A 423 13.40 -35.14 -18.82
CA GLU A 423 12.98 -36.52 -18.55
C GLU A 423 14.07 -37.25 -17.73
N PRO A 424 13.70 -38.00 -16.68
CA PRO A 424 14.66 -38.84 -15.98
C PRO A 424 15.21 -39.88 -16.96
N PRO A 425 16.53 -40.18 -16.93
CA PRO A 425 17.12 -41.12 -17.87
C PRO A 425 16.46 -42.49 -17.70
N ALA A 426 16.04 -43.07 -18.83
CA ALA A 426 15.46 -44.39 -18.90
C ALA A 426 16.33 -45.39 -18.11
N GLN A 427 15.72 -46.07 -17.14
CA GLN A 427 16.37 -47.17 -16.42
C GLN A 427 16.70 -48.28 -17.43
N GLY A 428 17.95 -48.30 -17.86
CA GLY A 428 18.54 -49.39 -18.64
C GLY A 428 18.67 -50.61 -17.74
N THR A 429 17.97 -51.68 -18.11
CA THR A 429 18.15 -53.03 -17.59
C THR A 429 19.61 -53.49 -17.76
N ALA A 430 20.20 -53.99 -16.66
CA ALA A 430 21.29 -54.96 -16.68
C ALA A 430 21.10 -55.93 -15.50
#